data_AF-A0A844EPF3-F1
#
_entry.id   AF-A0A844EPF3-F1
#
_cell.length_a   1.000
_cell.length_b   1.000
_cell.length_c   1.000
_cell.angle_alpha   90.00
_cell.angle_beta   90.00
_cell.angle_gamma   90.00
#
_symmetry.space_group_name_H-M   'P 1'
#
loop_
_entity.id
_entity.type
_entity.pdbx_description
1 polymer ?
#
loop_
_entity_poly.entity_id
_entity_poly.type
_entity_poly.pdbx_seq_one_letter_code
_entity_poly.pdbx_strand_id
1 'polypeptide(L)'
;AHIDAGKTTTTERILYYTGKIHKIGETHDGASQMDWMAQEQERGITITSAATTAQWKDHRINIIDTPGHVDFTVEVERSLRV
;
A
#
# COMPACT_ATOMS: atom_id res chain seq x y z
N ALA A 1 12.57 -5.38 3.21
CA ALA A 1 12.14 -4.20 2.42
C ALA A 1 12.81 -2.96 2.99
N HIS A 2 12.99 -1.89 2.21
CA HIS A 2 13.57 -0.63 2.67
C HIS A 2 12.44 0.36 3.00
N ILE A 3 12.65 1.23 4.00
CA ILE A 3 11.79 2.39 4.28
C ILE A 3 11.82 3.28 3.03
N ASP A 4 10.71 3.90 2.66
CA ASP A 4 10.69 4.87 1.55
C ASP A 4 11.00 4.29 0.15
N ALA A 5 10.82 2.98 -0.05
CA ALA A 5 10.97 2.31 -1.34
C ALA A 5 9.82 2.56 -2.33
N GLY A 6 8.88 3.47 -2.02
CA GLY A 6 7.73 3.80 -2.87
C GLY A 6 6.67 2.70 -3.03
N LYS A 7 6.57 1.75 -2.09
CA LYS A 7 5.58 0.64 -2.14
C LYS A 7 4.15 1.16 -2.21
N THR A 8 3.76 1.98 -1.24
CA THR A 8 2.42 2.57 -1.15
C THR A 8 2.11 3.51 -2.30
N THR A 9 3.07 4.37 -2.69
CA THR A 9 2.93 5.23 -3.88
C THR A 9 2.74 4.42 -5.17
N THR A 10 3.38 3.26 -5.28
CA THR A 10 3.19 2.34 -6.41
C THR A 10 1.80 1.73 -6.39
N THR A 11 1.32 1.29 -5.22
CA THR A 11 -0.03 0.75 -5.03
C THR A 11 -1.10 1.77 -5.41
N GLU A 12 -1.00 3.03 -4.94
CA GLU A 12 -1.91 4.13 -5.30
C GLU A 12 -2.01 4.32 -6.83
N ARG A 13 -0.88 4.26 -7.54
CA ARG A 13 -0.86 4.37 -9.00
C ARG A 13 -1.52 3.18 -9.68
N ILE A 14 -1.30 1.95 -9.21
CA ILE A 14 -1.98 0.76 -9.74
C ILE A 14 -3.50 0.91 -9.58
N LEU A 15 -3.96 1.35 -8.41
CA LEU A 15 -5.39 1.56 -8.13
C LEU A 15 -5.98 2.67 -9.02
N TYR A 16 -5.24 3.74 -9.26
CA TYR A 16 -5.69 4.82 -10.14
C TYR A 16 -5.80 4.37 -11.60
N TYR A 17 -4.76 3.72 -12.14
CA TYR A 17 -4.78 3.27 -13.53
C TYR A 17 -5.80 2.16 -13.80
N THR A 18 -6.12 1.36 -12.79
CA THR A 18 -7.19 0.35 -12.87
C THR A 18 -8.59 0.94 -12.68
N GLY A 19 -8.70 2.26 -12.43
CA GLY A 19 -9.96 2.96 -12.23
C GLY A 19 -10.64 2.68 -10.88
N LYS A 20 -9.94 2.03 -9.94
CA LYS A 20 -10.48 1.71 -8.61
C LYS A 20 -10.55 2.94 -7.71
N ILE A 21 -9.64 3.89 -7.89
CA ILE A 21 -9.69 5.22 -7.26
C ILE A 21 -9.65 6.30 -8.33
N HIS A 22 -10.35 7.41 -8.10
CA HIS A 22 -10.47 8.52 -9.06
C HIS A 22 -9.52 9.69 -8.79
N LYS A 23 -8.74 9.61 -7.70
CA LYS A 23 -7.73 10.59 -7.31
C LYS A 23 -6.51 9.82 -6.79
N ILE A 24 -5.31 10.31 -7.09
CA ILE A 24 -4.06 9.78 -6.54
C ILE A 24 -3.78 10.55 -5.24
N GLY A 25 -3.66 9.85 -4.11
CA GLY A 25 -3.14 10.43 -2.88
C GLY A 25 -1.62 10.34 -2.83
N GLU A 26 -0.95 11.36 -2.30
CA GLU A 26 0.46 11.24 -1.91
C GLU A 26 0.55 10.79 -0.45
N THR A 27 1.34 9.75 -0.20
CA THR A 27 1.63 9.22 1.15
C THR A 27 2.26 10.30 2.05
N HIS A 28 3.04 11.22 1.46
CA HIS A 28 3.69 12.30 2.19
C HIS A 28 2.72 13.36 2.72
N ASP A 29 1.54 13.47 2.09
CA ASP A 29 0.46 14.39 2.50
C ASP A 29 -0.58 13.70 3.40
N GLY A 30 -0.33 12.45 3.81
CA GLY A 30 -1.29 11.65 4.59
C GLY A 30 -2.58 11.31 3.82
N ALA A 31 -2.57 11.46 2.50
CA ALA A 31 -3.76 11.33 1.64
C ALA A 31 -3.89 9.96 0.95
N SER A 32 -2.97 9.02 1.21
CA SER A 32 -3.06 7.66 0.66
C SER A 32 -4.28 6.94 1.24
N GLN A 33 -5.00 6.23 0.37
CA GLN A 33 -6.15 5.40 0.77
C GLN A 33 -5.73 4.17 1.57
N MET A 34 -4.46 3.75 1.45
CA MET A 34 -3.94 2.54 2.08
C MET A 34 -3.47 2.79 3.53
N ASP A 35 -3.05 4.01 3.84
CA ASP A 35 -2.60 4.42 5.18
C ASP A 35 -3.81 4.90 6.01
N TRP A 36 -4.55 3.96 6.56
CA TRP A 36 -5.78 4.23 7.32
C TRP A 36 -5.53 4.64 8.78
N MET A 37 -4.35 4.33 9.34
CA MET A 37 -4.00 4.72 10.70
C MET A 37 -3.45 6.14 10.73
N ALA A 38 -3.89 6.95 11.70
CA ALA A 38 -3.42 8.32 11.88
C ALA A 38 -1.89 8.41 12.05
N GLN A 39 -1.26 7.39 12.65
CA GLN A 39 0.19 7.31 12.81
C GLN A 39 0.94 7.02 11.51
N GLU A 40 0.32 6.30 10.57
CA GLU A 40 0.89 6.07 9.24
C GLU A 40 0.85 7.37 8.44
N GLN A 41 -0.27 8.10 8.49
CA GLN A 41 -0.44 9.40 7.84
C GLN A 41 0.50 10.47 8.42
N GLU A 42 0.63 10.55 9.74
CA GLU A 42 1.50 11.53 10.42
C GLU A 42 2.99 11.31 10.11
N ARG A 43 3.40 10.06 9.89
CA ARG A 43 4.80 9.68 9.70
C ARG A 43 5.17 9.39 8.25
N GLY A 44 4.19 9.33 7.35
CA GLY A 44 4.39 8.95 5.95
C GLY A 44 4.97 7.54 5.77
N ILE A 45 4.65 6.60 6.66
CA ILE A 45 5.13 5.21 6.61
C ILE A 45 3.98 4.21 6.71
N THR A 46 4.13 3.08 6.04
CA THR A 46 3.25 1.91 6.19
C THR A 46 3.65 1.10 7.42
N ILE A 47 2.72 0.91 8.37
CA ILE A 47 2.90 0.17 9.61
C ILE A 47 2.13 -1.15 9.57
N THR A 48 0.94 -1.14 8.97
CA THR A 48 0.09 -2.33 8.79
C THR A 48 -0.04 -2.71 7.34
N SER A 49 -0.15 -4.01 7.08
CA SER A 49 -0.43 -4.52 5.74
C SER A 49 -1.88 -4.25 5.33
N ALA A 50 -2.09 -3.78 4.11
CA ALA A 50 -3.40 -3.51 3.55
C ALA A 50 -3.63 -4.34 2.28
N ALA A 51 -4.78 -5.01 2.19
CA ALA A 51 -5.15 -5.86 1.06
C ALA A 51 -6.23 -5.21 0.19
N THR A 52 -6.01 -5.17 -1.11
CA THR A 52 -6.98 -4.66 -2.09
C THR A 52 -6.97 -5.49 -3.36
N THR A 53 -8.00 -5.32 -4.19
CA THR A 53 -8.17 -6.05 -5.44
C THR A 53 -8.44 -5.07 -6.56
N ALA A 54 -7.73 -5.19 -7.67
CA ALA A 54 -7.96 -4.41 -8.89
C ALA A 54 -8.30 -5.34 -10.06
N GLN A 55 -8.98 -4.80 -11.06
CA GLN A 55 -9.28 -5.49 -12.31
C GLN A 55 -8.47 -4.86 -13.44
N TRP A 56 -7.81 -5.68 -14.25
CA TRP A 56 -7.04 -5.21 -15.40
C TRP A 56 -7.10 -6.21 -16.54
N LYS A 57 -7.67 -5.81 -17.69
CA LYS A 57 -7.77 -6.65 -18.90
C LYS A 57 -8.26 -8.08 -18.62
N ASP A 58 -9.42 -8.21 -17.98
CA ASP A 58 -10.03 -9.49 -17.55
C ASP A 58 -9.22 -10.30 -16.50
N HIS A 59 -8.17 -9.71 -15.93
CA HIS A 59 -7.42 -10.32 -14.84
C HIS A 59 -7.74 -9.64 -13.51
N ARG A 60 -7.96 -10.47 -12.49
CA ARG A 60 -8.06 -10.02 -11.10
C ARG A 60 -6.67 -9.97 -10.49
N ILE A 61 -6.26 -8.79 -10.02
CA ILE A 61 -4.99 -8.56 -9.33
C ILE A 61 -5.28 -8.34 -7.86
N ASN A 62 -4.72 -9.18 -6.97
CA ASN A 62 -4.77 -8.95 -5.53
C ASN A 62 -3.44 -8.30 -5.10
N ILE A 63 -3.53 -7.17 -4.41
CA ILE A 63 -2.39 -6.38 -3.97
C ILE A 63 -2.38 -6.43 -2.44
N ILE A 64 -1.22 -6.80 -1.88
CA ILE A 64 -0.96 -6.69 -0.45
C ILE A 64 0.14 -5.66 -0.29
N ASP A 65 -0.22 -4.46 0.13
CA ASP A 65 0.75 -3.43 0.49
C ASP A 65 1.30 -3.77 1.88
N THR A 66 2.62 -3.77 2.03
CA THR A 66 3.29 -4.27 3.25
C THR A 66 4.23 -3.23 3.84
N PRO A 67 4.46 -3.27 5.16
CA PRO A 67 5.41 -2.39 5.82
C PRO A 67 6.82 -2.47 5.23
N GLY A 68 7.46 -1.30 5.10
CA GLY A 68 8.84 -1.20 4.62
C GLY A 68 9.90 -1.29 5.70
N HIS A 69 9.51 -1.08 6.95
CA HIS A 69 10.44 -0.97 8.07
C HIS A 69 10.76 -2.34 8.67
N VAL A 70 12.02 -2.52 9.10
CA VAL A 70 12.54 -3.80 9.61
C VAL A 70 11.83 -4.23 10.89
N ASP A 71 11.32 -3.27 11.66
CA ASP A 71 10.59 -3.53 12.90
C ASP A 71 9.25 -4.23 12.67
N PHE A 72 8.77 -4.31 11.41
CA PHE A 72 7.51 -4.97 11.03
C PHE A 72 7.71 -6.22 10.16
N THR A 73 8.90 -6.84 10.22
CA THR A 73 9.25 -8.03 9.43
C THR A 73 8.27 -9.21 9.62
N VAL A 74 7.66 -9.35 10.81
CA VAL A 74 6.66 -10.40 11.10
C VAL A 74 5.41 -10.29 10.20
N GLU A 75 4.98 -9.08 9.84
CA GLU A 75 3.85 -8.91 8.93
C GLU A 75 4.21 -9.24 7.48
N VAL A 76 5.43 -8.88 7.06
CA VAL A 76 5.93 -9.19 5.71
C VAL A 76 5.96 -10.71 5.49
N GLU A 77 6.45 -11.47 6.47
CA GLU A 77 6.46 -12.94 6.41
C GLU A 77 5.06 -13.56 6.37
N ARG A 78 4.06 -12.95 7.03
CA ARG A 78 2.67 -13.41 6.96
C ARG A 78 2.05 -13.15 5.59
N SER A 79 2.33 -12.00 4.98
CA SER A 79 1.83 -11.65 3.65
C SER A 79 2.39 -12.54 2.53
N LEU A 80 3.59 -13.12 2.74
CA LEU A 80 4.22 -14.06 1.80
C LEU A 80 3.76 -15.51 1.97
N ARG A 81 3.01 -15.85 3.02
CA ARG A 81 2.50 -17.21 3.29
C ARG A 81 1.16 -17.51 2.61
N VAL A 82 0.69 -16.63 1.72
CA VAL A 82 -0.57 -16.75 0.97
C VAL A 82 -0.32 -17.33 -0.42
#